data_AF-W2HBM7-F1
#
_entry.id   AF-W2HBM7-F1
#
_cell.length_a   1.000
_cell.length_b   1.000
_cell.length_c   1.000
_cell.angle_alpha   90.00
_cell.angle_beta   90.00
_cell.angle_gamma   90.00
#
_symmetry.space_group_name_H-M   'P 1'
#
loop_
_entity.id
_entity.type
_entity.pdbx_description
1 polymer ?
#
loop_
_entity_poly.entity_id
_entity_poly.type
_entity_poly.pdbx_seq_one_letter_code
_entity_poly.pdbx_strand_id
1 'polypeptide(L)'
;MTARLWTSGWDFFTPSETVVYHLWTRAYRPVFQELESGETQRYRSASAHYVKQILQIDQTPVNQDDTLNVGKYTLGTERSFESYQKHIGVDFFSQNIEWRAEWGDLDPIQFDLKAHAGKTLPPT
;
A
#
# COMPACT_ATOMS: atom_id res chain seq x y z
N MET A 1 -5.37 0.85 3.36
CA MET A 1 -5.97 0.83 4.71
C MET A 1 -5.66 2.11 5.48
N THR A 2 -4.39 2.53 5.53
CA THR A 2 -3.91 3.74 6.22
C THR A 2 -4.68 5.02 5.90
N ALA A 3 -4.99 5.30 4.63
CA ALA A 3 -5.77 6.49 4.23
C ALA A 3 -7.09 6.63 5.00
N ARG A 4 -7.80 5.51 5.25
CA ARG A 4 -9.06 5.50 6.00
C ARG A 4 -8.83 5.87 7.46
N LEU A 5 -7.86 5.23 8.10
CA LEU A 5 -7.53 5.48 9.50
C LEU A 5 -7.08 6.94 9.70
N TRP A 6 -6.19 7.46 8.85
CA TRP A 6 -5.75 8.86 8.93
C TRP A 6 -6.91 9.85 8.83
N THR A 7 -7.75 9.67 7.80
CA THR A 7 -8.91 10.54 7.53
C THR A 7 -9.99 10.41 8.60
N SER A 8 -10.01 9.30 9.37
CA SER A 8 -10.82 9.12 10.57
C SER A 8 -10.15 9.62 11.86
N GLY A 9 -9.04 10.35 11.79
CA GLY A 9 -8.42 11.02 12.94
C GLY A 9 -7.42 10.16 13.73
N TRP A 10 -7.04 8.98 13.25
CA TRP A 10 -6.07 8.12 13.92
C TRP A 10 -4.63 8.57 13.67
N ASP A 11 -3.77 8.41 14.67
CA ASP A 11 -2.34 8.66 14.59
C ASP A 11 -1.56 7.35 14.43
N PHE A 12 -0.43 7.41 13.73
CA PHE A 12 0.42 6.25 13.47
C PHE A 12 1.70 6.32 14.28
N PHE A 13 2.04 5.20 14.91
CA PHE A 13 3.27 5.02 15.65
C PHE A 13 3.90 3.69 15.24
N THR A 14 5.22 3.68 15.05
CA THR A 14 5.98 2.46 14.78
C THR A 14 7.22 2.45 15.66
N PRO A 15 7.64 1.27 16.17
CA PRO A 15 8.97 1.14 16.76
C PRO A 15 10.05 1.47 15.73
N SER A 16 11.24 1.85 16.22
CA SER A 16 12.43 2.10 15.40
C SER A 16 13.03 0.84 14.76
N GLU A 17 12.59 -0.34 15.21
CA GLU A 17 13.04 -1.63 14.70
C GLU A 17 11.87 -2.62 14.58
N THR A 18 12.00 -3.58 13.67
CA THR A 18 11.00 -4.63 13.46
C THR A 18 11.07 -5.64 14.60
N VAL A 19 10.02 -5.67 15.42
CA VAL A 19 9.95 -6.59 16.59
C VAL A 19 9.37 -7.96 16.26
N VAL A 20 8.55 -8.06 15.20
CA VAL A 20 7.87 -9.29 14.80
C VAL A 20 8.02 -9.51 13.31
N TYR A 21 8.42 -10.72 12.94
CA TYR A 21 8.63 -11.13 11.56
C TYR A 21 7.59 -12.17 11.15
N HIS A 22 7.19 -12.12 9.89
CA HIS A 22 6.36 -13.16 9.30
C HIS A 22 7.26 -14.29 8.75
N LEU A 23 7.00 -15.53 9.15
CA LEU A 23 7.57 -16.70 8.49
C LEU A 23 6.86 -16.91 7.15
N TRP A 24 7.51 -16.50 6.06
CA TRP A 24 6.96 -16.55 4.71
C TRP A 24 7.05 -17.92 4.04
N THR A 25 7.74 -18.89 4.62
CA THR A 25 7.82 -20.25 4.07
C THR A 25 6.43 -20.90 4.07
N ARG A 26 5.87 -21.13 2.88
CA ARG A 26 4.50 -21.67 2.70
C ARG A 26 4.40 -22.86 1.74
N ALA A 27 5.50 -23.52 1.41
CA ALA A 27 5.52 -24.65 0.46
C ALA A 27 4.57 -25.82 0.82
N TYR A 28 4.10 -25.89 2.07
CA TYR A 28 3.24 -26.95 2.57
C TYR A 28 1.73 -26.69 2.36
N ARG A 29 1.31 -25.50 1.90
CA ARG A 29 -0.12 -25.20 1.67
C ARG A 29 -0.32 -24.16 0.57
N PRO A 30 -1.41 -24.26 -0.21
CA PRO A 30 -1.74 -23.22 -1.18
C PRO A 30 -2.17 -21.92 -0.50
N VAL A 31 -2.01 -20.80 -1.18
CA VAL A 31 -2.57 -19.50 -0.78
C VAL A 31 -3.94 -19.28 -1.39
N PHE A 32 -4.74 -18.39 -0.81
CA PHE A 32 -6.11 -18.17 -1.26
C PHE A 32 -6.20 -17.68 -2.72
N GLN A 33 -5.15 -17.02 -3.23
CA GLN A 33 -5.05 -16.62 -4.64
C GLN A 33 -4.87 -17.80 -5.58
N GLU A 34 -4.24 -18.90 -5.13
CA GLU A 34 -4.07 -20.13 -5.93
C GLU A 34 -5.35 -20.97 -5.95
N LEU A 35 -6.25 -20.73 -5.00
CA LEU A 35 -7.55 -21.40 -4.89
C LEU A 35 -8.70 -20.51 -5.38
N GLU A 36 -8.39 -19.47 -6.16
CA GLU A 36 -9.38 -18.48 -6.61
C GLU A 36 -10.42 -19.14 -7.55
N SER A 37 -11.70 -19.00 -7.21
CA SER A 37 -12.82 -19.30 -8.09
C SER A 37 -13.20 -18.05 -8.91
N GLY A 38 -13.97 -18.24 -9.99
CA GLY A 38 -14.47 -17.12 -10.81
C GLY A 38 -15.30 -16.11 -10.00
N GLU A 39 -16.04 -16.58 -8.99
CA GLU A 39 -16.78 -15.71 -8.07
C GLU A 39 -15.82 -14.87 -7.20
N THR A 40 -14.82 -15.49 -6.59
CA THR A 40 -13.83 -14.76 -5.77
C THR A 40 -13.01 -13.77 -6.59
N GLN A 41 -12.70 -14.11 -7.85
CA GLN A 41 -12.03 -13.20 -8.78
C GLN A 41 -12.90 -11.97 -9.09
N ARG A 42 -14.21 -12.17 -9.29
CA ARG A 42 -15.15 -11.07 -9.49
C ARG A 42 -15.18 -10.14 -8.27
N TYR A 43 -15.32 -10.68 -7.07
CA TYR A 43 -15.33 -9.87 -5.84
C TYR A 43 -14.02 -9.10 -5.62
N ARG A 44 -12.88 -9.74 -5.88
CA ARG A 44 -11.57 -9.06 -5.80
C ARG A 44 -11.47 -7.90 -6.78
N SER A 45 -11.96 -8.10 -8.01
CA SER A 45 -11.93 -7.07 -9.07
C SER A 45 -12.82 -5.88 -8.71
N ALA A 46 -14.05 -6.15 -8.27
CA ALA A 46 -14.98 -5.12 -7.79
C ALA A 46 -14.39 -4.35 -6.58
N SER A 47 -13.82 -5.06 -5.60
CA SER A 47 -13.17 -4.44 -4.45
C SER A 47 -11.97 -3.58 -4.84
N ALA A 48 -11.14 -4.02 -5.79
CA ALA A 48 -9.98 -3.27 -6.25
C ALA A 48 -10.39 -1.99 -6.97
N HIS A 49 -11.40 -2.08 -7.83
CA HIS A 49 -11.97 -0.92 -8.53
C HIS A 49 -12.54 0.10 -7.54
N TYR A 50 -13.32 -0.34 -6.55
CA TYR A 50 -13.84 0.53 -5.50
C TYR A 50 -12.74 1.26 -4.72
N VAL A 51 -11.64 0.57 -4.38
CA VAL A 51 -10.50 1.21 -3.71
C VAL A 51 -9.85 2.26 -4.60
N LYS A 52 -9.68 1.99 -5.90
CA LYS A 52 -9.11 2.97 -6.84
C LYS A 52 -9.96 4.23 -6.94
N GLN A 53 -11.28 4.11 -6.92
CA GLN A 53 -12.19 5.25 -6.92
C GLN A 53 -12.09 6.09 -5.65
N ILE A 54 -12.08 5.43 -4.48
CA ILE A 54 -11.91 6.14 -3.20
C ILE A 54 -10.59 6.91 -3.17
N LEU A 55 -9.53 6.31 -3.72
CA LEU A 55 -8.21 6.93 -3.79
C LEU A 55 -8.06 7.90 -4.98
N GLN A 56 -9.13 8.17 -5.74
CA GLN A 56 -9.13 9.07 -6.88
C GLN A 56 -8.13 8.68 -8.00
N ILE A 57 -7.73 7.41 -8.04
CA ILE A 57 -6.83 6.84 -9.07
C ILE A 57 -7.60 6.58 -10.36
N ASP A 58 -8.84 6.15 -10.23
CA ASP A 58 -9.71 5.75 -11.33
C ASP A 58 -11.04 6.51 -11.22
N GLN A 59 -11.38 7.26 -12.26
CA GLN A 59 -12.62 8.04 -12.33
C GLN A 59 -13.71 7.34 -13.17
N THR A 60 -13.47 6.10 -13.61
CA THR A 60 -14.49 5.35 -14.34
C THR A 60 -15.71 5.11 -13.42
N PRO A 61 -16.95 5.37 -13.87
CA PRO A 61 -18.15 5.19 -13.05
C PRO A 61 -18.37 3.71 -12.67
N VAL A 62 -18.80 3.44 -11.43
CA VAL A 62 -19.22 2.09 -11.01
C VAL A 62 -20.50 1.71 -11.75
N ASN A 63 -20.54 0.55 -12.39
CA ASN A 63 -21.81 -0.04 -12.85
C ASN A 63 -22.67 -0.45 -11.64
N GLN A 64 -23.95 -0.10 -11.64
CA GLN A 64 -24.86 -0.29 -10.50
C GLN A 64 -24.95 -1.74 -9.98
N ASP A 65 -24.55 -2.75 -10.75
CA ASP A 65 -24.59 -4.17 -10.36
C ASP A 65 -23.46 -4.63 -9.41
N ASP A 66 -22.43 -3.81 -9.16
CA ASP A 66 -21.32 -4.16 -8.24
C ASP A 66 -21.50 -3.56 -6.82
N THR A 67 -22.71 -3.10 -6.48
CA THR A 67 -22.96 -2.13 -5.41
C THR A 67 -23.22 -2.68 -4.01
N LEU A 68 -23.14 -3.99 -3.76
CA LEU A 68 -23.60 -4.57 -2.49
C LEU A 68 -22.91 -4.00 -1.22
N ASN A 69 -21.77 -3.31 -1.34
CA ASN A 69 -21.12 -2.62 -0.21
C ASN A 69 -20.52 -1.23 -0.56
N VAL A 70 -20.87 -0.66 -1.72
CA VAL A 70 -20.36 0.65 -2.15
C VAL A 70 -20.87 1.71 -1.19
N GLY A 71 -19.97 2.29 -0.38
CA GLY A 71 -20.28 3.33 0.61
C GLY A 71 -20.11 2.90 2.06
N LYS A 72 -20.15 1.59 2.38
CA LYS A 72 -20.00 1.11 3.77
C LYS A 72 -18.62 1.42 4.36
N TYR A 73 -17.60 1.30 3.54
CA TYR A 73 -16.22 1.61 3.92
C TYR A 73 -15.72 2.72 3.00
N THR A 74 -15.79 3.97 3.46
CA THR A 74 -15.24 5.17 2.78
C THR A 74 -14.11 5.83 3.59
N LEU A 75 -13.57 6.94 3.12
CA LEU A 75 -12.62 7.75 3.89
C LEU A 75 -13.34 8.42 5.08
N GLY A 76 -12.61 8.68 6.15
CA GLY A 76 -13.12 9.47 7.26
C GLY A 76 -13.26 10.95 6.91
N THR A 77 -13.84 11.70 7.84
CA THR A 77 -14.14 13.13 7.70
C THR A 77 -13.33 14.03 8.62
N GLU A 78 -12.55 13.46 9.55
CA GLU A 78 -11.76 14.21 10.54
C GLU A 78 -10.54 14.90 9.93
N ARG A 79 -9.92 14.28 8.92
CA ARG A 79 -8.80 14.87 8.15
C ARG A 79 -9.03 14.69 6.66
N SER A 80 -8.58 15.65 5.85
CA SER A 80 -8.78 15.59 4.41
C SER A 80 -7.89 14.53 3.76
N PHE A 81 -8.34 13.95 2.64
CA PHE A 81 -7.52 13.03 1.85
C PHE A 81 -6.29 13.72 1.25
N GLU A 82 -6.42 14.99 0.86
CA GLU A 82 -5.29 15.80 0.39
C GLU A 82 -4.20 15.92 1.47
N SER A 83 -4.58 16.15 2.73
CA SER A 83 -3.61 16.20 3.84
C SER A 83 -2.89 14.86 4.03
N TYR A 84 -3.59 13.74 3.79
CA TYR A 84 -2.98 12.41 3.83
C TYR A 84 -1.94 12.25 2.71
N GLN A 85 -2.30 12.58 1.47
CA GLN A 85 -1.38 12.54 0.32
C GLN A 85 -0.11 13.35 0.59
N LYS A 86 -0.27 14.59 1.07
CA LYS A 86 0.85 15.45 1.47
C LYS A 86 1.67 14.83 2.60
N HIS A 87 1.02 14.25 3.61
CA HIS A 87 1.72 13.62 4.73
C HIS A 87 2.62 12.47 4.26
N ILE A 88 2.12 11.58 3.41
CA ILE A 88 2.87 10.42 2.92
C ILE A 88 3.76 10.71 1.70
N GLY A 89 3.60 11.88 1.05
CA GLY A 89 4.38 12.25 -0.14
C GLY A 89 4.01 11.46 -1.39
N VAL A 90 2.74 11.10 -1.53
CA VAL A 90 2.22 10.34 -2.68
C VAL A 90 0.96 11.03 -3.20
N ASP A 91 0.94 11.31 -4.50
CA ASP A 91 -0.23 11.80 -5.21
C ASP A 91 -0.84 10.65 -6.02
N PHE A 92 -2.02 10.20 -5.62
CA PHE A 92 -2.67 9.04 -6.20
C PHE A 92 -3.26 9.30 -7.59
N PHE A 93 -3.64 10.54 -7.89
CA PHE A 93 -4.21 10.91 -9.18
C PHE A 93 -3.14 10.94 -10.28
N SER A 94 -2.06 11.68 -10.03
CA SER A 94 -0.92 11.80 -10.94
C SER A 94 0.06 10.63 -10.85
N GLN A 95 -0.09 9.75 -9.85
CA GLN A 95 0.78 8.60 -9.58
C GLN A 95 2.25 8.99 -9.34
N ASN A 96 2.47 10.20 -8.82
CA ASN A 96 3.78 10.67 -8.44
C ASN A 96 4.09 10.29 -6.99
N ILE A 97 5.34 9.90 -6.76
CA ILE A 97 5.88 9.58 -5.44
C ILE A 97 7.05 10.55 -5.19
N GLU A 98 6.99 11.27 -4.08
CA GLU A 98 8.09 12.12 -3.65
C GLU A 98 9.30 11.27 -3.24
N TRP A 99 10.50 11.78 -3.47
CA TRP A 99 11.75 11.11 -3.10
C TRP A 99 11.76 10.58 -1.66
N ARG A 100 11.35 11.40 -0.69
CA ARG A 100 11.27 10.99 0.72
C ARG A 100 10.33 9.81 0.96
N ALA A 101 9.27 9.70 0.18
CA ALA A 101 8.26 8.66 0.31
C ALA A 101 8.76 7.35 -0.31
N GLU A 102 9.47 7.46 -1.43
CA GLU A 102 10.10 6.33 -2.11
C GLU A 102 11.19 5.68 -1.24
N TRP A 103 12.01 6.51 -0.58
CA TRP A 103 13.19 6.05 0.15
C TRP A 103 13.05 6.08 1.68
N GLY A 104 11.90 6.49 2.21
CA GLY A 104 11.68 6.63 3.66
C GLY A 104 12.64 7.63 4.30
N ASP A 105 12.87 8.77 3.64
CA ASP A 105 13.85 9.81 4.01
C ASP A 105 15.32 9.33 4.07
N LEU A 106 15.64 8.17 3.52
CA LEU A 106 17.01 7.68 3.40
C LEU A 106 17.62 8.04 2.04
N ASP A 107 18.93 8.22 2.00
CA ASP A 107 19.66 8.40 0.74
C ASP A 107 19.84 7.02 0.06
N PRO A 108 19.50 6.85 -1.22
CA PRO A 108 19.71 5.60 -1.97
C PRO A 108 21.13 5.05 -1.86
N ILE A 109 22.14 5.93 -1.76
CA ILE A 109 23.54 5.55 -1.59
C ILE A 109 23.73 4.72 -0.31
N GLN A 110 22.93 4.96 0.74
CA GLN A 110 22.98 4.17 1.99
C GLN A 110 22.52 2.72 1.80
N PHE A 111 21.67 2.43 0.81
CA PHE A 111 21.29 1.06 0.47
C PHE A 111 22.40 0.35 -0.32
N ASP A 112 23.09 1.07 -1.19
CA ASP A 112 24.16 0.52 -2.05
C ASP A 112 25.46 0.24 -1.26
N LEU A 113 25.80 1.09 -0.29
CA LEU A 113 26.96 0.89 0.58
C LEU A 113 26.84 -0.37 1.46
N LYS A 114 25.63 -0.75 1.89
CA LYS A 114 25.40 -2.01 2.62
C LYS A 114 25.50 -3.25 1.72
N ALA A 115 25.24 -3.12 0.42
CA ALA A 115 25.37 -4.22 -0.53
C ALA A 115 26.84 -4.59 -0.84
N HIS A 116 27.78 -3.65 -0.62
CA HIS A 116 29.20 -3.82 -0.95
C HIS A 116 30.15 -3.92 0.26
N ALA A 117 29.71 -3.60 1.47
CA ALA A 117 30.53 -3.68 2.68
C ALA A 117 31.07 -5.10 3.03
N GLY A 118 30.61 -6.15 2.33
CA GLY A 118 31.05 -7.54 2.51
C GLY A 118 31.94 -8.11 1.40
N LYS A 119 32.28 -7.35 0.35
CA LYS A 119 33.14 -7.85 -0.74
C LYS A 119 34.58 -7.34 -0.55
N THR A 120 35.37 -8.07 0.23
CA THR A 120 36.84 -7.95 0.17
C THR A 120 37.28 -8.34 -1.25
N LEU A 121 37.82 -7.39 -2.01
CA LEU A 121 38.44 -7.66 -3.30
C LEU A 121 39.65 -8.59 -3.09
N PRO A 122 39.86 -9.62 -3.95
CA PRO A 122 41.04 -10.46 -3.84
C PRO A 122 42.31 -9.63 -4.13
N PRO A 123 43.43 -9.92 -3.45
CA PRO A 123 44.68 -9.22 -3.70
C PRO A 123 45.17 -9.50 -5.12
N THR A 124 45.55 -8.42 -5.80
CA THR A 124 46.26 -8.39 -7.10
C THR A 124 47.57 -9.16 -7.09
#